data_AF-A0A098M2U8-F1
#
_entry.id   AF-A0A098M2U8-F1
#
_cell.length_a   1.000
_cell.length_b   1.000
_cell.length_c   1.000
_cell.angle_alpha   90.00
_cell.angle_beta   90.00
_cell.angle_gamma   90.00
#
_symmetry.space_group_name_H-M   'P 1'
#
loop_
_entity.id
_entity.type
_entity.pdbx_description
1 polymer ?
#
loop_
_entity_poly.entity_id
_entity_poly.type
_entity_poly.pdbx_seq_one_letter_code
_entity_poly.pdbx_strand_id
1 'polypeptide(L)' 'MRTENQIQSKINELTLQRRALESRLAPLEENSPQQDNLKAQLTRLEDMLMMLEWVLNAPVGRYHA' A
#
# COMPACT_ATOMS: atom_id res chain seq x y z
N MET A 1 -10.14 16.04 5.99
CA MET A 1 -9.74 14.62 5.89
C MET A 1 -10.34 14.03 4.62
N ARG A 2 -9.67 13.05 3.99
CA ARG A 2 -10.30 12.23 2.94
C ARG A 2 -11.47 11.45 3.54
N THR A 3 -12.52 11.18 2.77
CA THR A 3 -13.63 10.34 3.25
C THR A 3 -13.22 8.88 3.32
N GLU A 4 -13.96 8.07 4.09
CA GLU A 4 -13.78 6.61 4.18
C GLU A 4 -13.72 5.96 2.78
N ASN A 5 -14.66 6.33 1.90
CA ASN A 5 -14.69 5.86 0.51
C ASN A 5 -13.42 6.23 -0.26
N GLN A 6 -12.86 7.42 -0.05
CA GLN A 6 -11.61 7.84 -0.71
C GLN A 6 -10.40 7.05 -0.20
N ILE A 7 -10.38 6.70 1.09
CA ILE A 7 -9.33 5.85 1.68
C ILE A 7 -9.44 4.42 1.12
N GLN A 8 -10.64 3.86 1.06
CA GLN A 8 -10.89 2.51 0.54
C GLN A 8 -10.54 2.41 -0.95
N SER A 9 -10.95 3.38 -1.78
CA SER A 9 -10.53 3.44 -3.19
C SER A 9 -9.01 3.46 -3.32
N LYS A 10 -8.33 4.23 -2.45
CA LYS A 10 -6.87 4.31 -2.50
C LYS A 10 -6.19 3.00 -2.09
N ILE A 11 -6.70 2.32 -1.07
CA ILE A 11 -6.23 0.99 -0.65
C ILE A 11 -6.34 -0.01 -1.82
N ASN A 12 -7.48 0.00 -2.54
CA ASN A 12 -7.68 -0.90 -3.67
C ASN A 12 -6.68 -0.64 -4.81
N GLU A 13 -6.44 0.64 -5.15
CA GLU A 13 -5.42 1.03 -6.13
C GLU A 13 -4.02 0.53 -5.75
N LEU A 14 -3.60 0.81 -4.51
CA LEU A 14 -2.27 0.43 -4.03
C LEU A 14 -2.11 -1.09 -3.95
N THR A 15 -3.18 -1.82 -3.60
CA THR A 15 -3.20 -3.28 -3.60
C THR A 15 -2.99 -3.84 -5.00
N LEU A 16 -3.62 -3.25 -6.03
CA LEU A 16 -3.41 -3.65 -7.41
C LEU A 16 -1.97 -3.41 -7.87
N GLN A 17 -1.39 -2.25 -7.50
CA GLN A 17 0.01 -1.94 -7.78
C GLN A 17 0.97 -2.92 -7.10
N ARG A 18 0.69 -3.28 -5.84
CA ARG A 18 1.48 -4.27 -5.09
C ARG A 18 1.51 -5.61 -5.81
N ARG A 19 0.34 -6.15 -6.19
CA ARG A 19 0.23 -7.42 -6.95
C ARG A 19 0.98 -7.37 -8.29
N ALA A 20 0.95 -6.22 -8.98
CA ALA A 20 1.68 -6.05 -10.22
C ALA A 20 3.21 -6.07 -10.01
N LEU A 21 3.71 -5.47 -8.92
CA LEU A 21 5.12 -5.54 -8.57
C LEU A 21 5.55 -6.92 -8.09
N GLU A 22 4.75 -7.60 -7.27
CA GLU A 22 4.97 -9.01 -6.87
C GLU A 22 5.11 -9.91 -8.10
N SER A 23 4.22 -9.76 -9.08
CA SER A 23 4.24 -10.53 -10.33
C SER A 23 5.50 -10.26 -11.17
N ARG A 24 6.03 -9.03 -11.14
CA ARG A 24 7.30 -8.67 -11.80
C ARG A 24 8.52 -9.15 -11.04
N LEU A 25 8.41 -9.34 -9.73
CA LEU A 25 9.49 -9.77 -8.86
C LEU A 25 9.67 -11.30 -8.90
N ALA A 26 8.57 -12.05 -9.02
CA ALA A 26 8.57 -13.52 -9.06
C ALA A 26 9.56 -14.16 -10.07
N PRO A 27 9.75 -13.65 -11.30
CA PRO A 27 10.70 -14.23 -12.25
C PRO A 27 12.14 -13.72 -12.12
N LEU A 28 12.44 -12.80 -11.19
CA LEU A 28 13.78 -12.21 -11.10
C LEU A 28 14.74 -13.07 -10.30
N GLU A 29 15.98 -13.10 -10.77
CA GLU A 29 17.08 -13.72 -10.04
C GLU A 29 17.27 -13.05 -8.67
N GLU A 30 17.53 -13.88 -7.66
CA GLU A 30 17.83 -13.43 -6.30
C GLU A 30 19.07 -12.53 -6.29
N ASN A 31 18.98 -11.43 -5.54
CA ASN A 31 20.04 -10.44 -5.36
C ASN A 31 20.47 -9.72 -6.65
N SER A 32 19.61 -9.72 -7.67
CA SER A 32 19.79 -8.83 -8.82
C SER A 32 19.45 -7.38 -8.42
N PRO A 33 20.16 -6.36 -8.94
CA PRO A 33 19.85 -4.96 -8.65
C PRO A 33 18.41 -4.56 -9.00
N GLN A 34 17.83 -5.22 -10.01
CA GLN A 34 16.43 -5.05 -10.40
C GLN A 34 15.47 -5.61 -9.35
N GLN A 35 15.78 -6.75 -8.74
CA GLN A 35 15.01 -7.31 -7.64
C GLN A 35 15.04 -6.37 -6.43
N ASP A 36 16.23 -5.87 -6.05
CA ASP A 36 16.37 -4.95 -4.91
C ASP A 36 15.57 -3.66 -5.10
N ASN A 37 15.60 -3.11 -6.31
CA ASN A 37 14.80 -1.93 -6.65
C ASN A 37 13.30 -2.19 -6.52
N LEU A 38 12.81 -3.34 -6.99
CA LEU A 38 11.40 -3.70 -6.89
C LEU A 38 10.98 -4.03 -5.45
N LYS A 39 11.84 -4.68 -4.66
CA LYS A 39 11.63 -4.89 -3.21
C LYS A 39 11.48 -3.57 -2.49
N ALA A 40 12.37 -2.60 -2.75
CA ALA A 40 12.26 -1.27 -2.16
C ALA A 40 10.97 -0.52 -2.56
N GLN A 41 10.49 -0.72 -3.79
CA GLN A 41 9.18 -0.18 -4.21
C GLN A 41 8.03 -0.88 -3.49
N LEU A 42 8.11 -2.20 -3.31
CA LEU A 42 7.10 -3.01 -2.61
C LEU A 42 6.97 -2.56 -1.15
N THR A 43 8.09 -2.43 -0.43
CA THR A 43 8.10 -1.99 0.98
C THR A 43 7.42 -0.63 1.14
N ARG A 44 7.69 0.34 0.24
CA ARG A 44 7.02 1.64 0.30
C ARG A 44 5.50 1.56 0.09
N LEU A 45 5.04 0.65 -0.77
CA LEU A 45 3.59 0.42 -0.96
C LEU A 45 2.96 -0.22 0.28
N GLU A 46 3.65 -1.17 0.90
CA GLU A 46 3.20 -1.83 2.12
C GLU A 46 3.08 -0.83 3.28
N ASP A 47 4.05 0.06 3.44
CA ASP A 47 3.99 1.13 4.44
C ASP A 47 2.80 2.06 4.20
N MET A 48 2.56 2.47 2.95
CA MET A 48 1.41 3.31 2.61
C MET A 48 0.07 2.61 2.84
N LEU A 49 -0.02 1.32 2.51
CA LEU A 49 -1.21 0.50 2.77
C LEU A 49 -1.49 0.41 4.27
N MET A 50 -0.48 0.08 5.07
CA MET A 50 -0.59 -0.02 6.53
C MET A 50 -1.09 1.30 7.14
N MET A 51 -0.58 2.45 6.69
CA MET A 51 -1.02 3.75 7.17
C MET A 51 -2.48 4.04 6.81
N LEU A 52 -2.91 3.71 5.59
CA LEU A 52 -4.30 3.92 5.16
C LEU A 52 -5.27 2.98 5.87
N GLU A 53 -4.88 1.73 6.09
CA GLU A 53 -5.64 0.78 6.91
C GLU A 53 -5.78 1.26 8.35
N TRP A 54 -4.72 1.83 8.92
CA TRP A 54 -4.78 2.43 10.25
C TRP A 54 -5.77 3.60 10.30
N VAL A 55 -5.71 4.51 9.31
CA VAL A 55 -6.65 5.66 9.24
C VAL A 55 -8.09 5.20 9.05
N LEU A 56 -8.32 4.17 8.23
CA LEU A 56 -9.65 3.62 7.97
C LEU A 56 -10.27 3.03 9.25
N ASN A 57 -9.45 2.38 10.07
CA ASN A 57 -9.89 1.72 11.31
C ASN A 57 -9.73 2.61 12.55
N ALA A 58 -9.22 3.84 12.42
CA ALA A 58 -9.04 4.73 13.54
C ALA A 58 -10.42 5.13 14.12
N PRO A 59 -10.57 5.15 15.46
CA PRO A 59 -11.83 5.55 16.07
C PRO A 59 -12.17 6.98 15.68
N VAL A 60 -13.33 7.17 15.06
CA VAL A 60 -13.83 8.50 14.69
C VAL A 60 -14.21 9.24 15.98
N GLY A 61 -13.30 10.05 16.50
CA GLY A 61 -13.56 10.88 17.66
C GLY A 61 -14.73 11.82 17.35
N ARG A 62 -15.82 11.73 18.13
CA ARG A 62 -16.93 12.69 18.11
C ARG A 62 -16.43 14.06 18.59
N TYR A 63 -15.77 14.82 17.73
CA TYR A 63 -15.42 16.22 17.98
C TYR A 63 -16.28 17.18 17.15
N HIS A 64 -17.44 16.73 16.70
CA HIS A 64 -18.48 17.56 16.06
C HIS A 64 -19.84 17.19 16.68
N ALA A 65 -19.97 17.35 18.00
CA ALA A 65 -21.26 17.40 18.69
C ALA A 65 -21.56 18.86 19.06
#